data_AF-A0A7S0QM01-F1
#
_entry.id   AF-A0A7S0QM01-F1
#
_cell.length_a   1.000
_cell.length_b   1.000
_cell.length_c   1.000
_cell.angle_alpha   90.00
_cell.angle_beta   90.00
_cell.angle_gamma   90.00
#
_symmetry.space_group_name_H-M   'P 1'
#
loop_
_entity.id
_entity.type
_entity.pdbx_description
1 polymer ?
#
loop_
_entity_poly.entity_id
_entity_poly.type
_entity_poly.pdbx_seq_one_letter_code
_entity_poly.pdbx_strand_id
1 'polypeptide(L)'
;EIEQEQEQEQEMEIEQEQERIAAKAANLNYSRDDEAPVPFKLDALAKPPSLSNNGFYPLSDFKVKGQGFFNKTEPELSFPRYMKMSQNHYKPAWGTKHYRRLKNVIVYMEWVPNLASVQQHQEVGIELTEQKEAELRAAFDLLDIDSDGALTTSELPGLLAAMDIEASMAKQVMSAMDTDGDAKITFDELKTALETQKYYMLQDGRYFAAVTLAEAAALRSALHVTAATGQESVLTSGSTLVALHANDVSLGATANANAATAASFPYQDRMARQTFRYVDGQMDYEPVAVNMLLRALQKNNPIYRKEFFTGTRRLRRRQQSEWQTHSVAQVLSVIDEMPLLQ
;
A
#
# COMPACT_ATOMS: atom_id res chain seq x y z
N GLU A 1 11.54 40.06 35.76
CA GLU A 1 12.22 40.31 34.48
C GLU A 1 12.51 39.00 33.76
N ILE A 2 13.49 38.19 34.19
CA ILE A 2 13.81 36.90 33.52
C ILE A 2 12.60 35.93 33.43
N GLU A 3 11.82 35.80 34.50
CA GLU A 3 10.65 34.91 34.53
C GLU A 3 9.51 35.40 33.63
N GLN A 4 9.35 36.73 33.50
CA GLN A 4 8.36 37.33 32.59
C GLN A 4 8.79 37.21 31.12
N GLU A 5 10.10 37.25 30.86
CA GLU A 5 10.67 37.07 29.53
C GLU A 5 10.53 35.60 29.08
N GLN A 6 10.74 34.65 29.99
CA GLN A 6 10.49 33.22 29.76
C GLN A 6 9.01 32.91 29.52
N GLU A 7 8.09 33.51 30.28
CA GLU A 7 6.65 33.35 30.04
C GLU A 7 6.23 33.94 28.68
N GLN A 8 6.78 35.10 28.28
CA GLN A 8 6.52 35.68 26.96
C GLN A 8 7.08 34.84 25.81
N GLU A 9 8.27 34.27 25.96
CA GLU A 9 8.83 33.33 24.98
C GLU A 9 7.96 32.07 24.86
N GLN A 10 7.49 31.53 25.99
CA GLN A 10 6.59 30.38 26.00
C GLN A 10 5.24 30.69 25.36
N GLU A 11 4.66 31.86 25.64
CA GLU A 11 3.41 32.30 25.01
C GLU A 11 3.58 32.50 23.50
N MET A 12 4.69 33.12 23.05
CA MET A 12 4.99 33.25 21.63
C MET A 12 5.23 31.90 20.95
N GLU A 13 5.91 30.96 21.59
CA GLU A 13 6.06 29.60 21.07
C GLU A 13 4.71 28.89 20.99
N ILE A 14 3.86 28.99 22.01
CA ILE A 14 2.51 28.41 22.00
C ILE A 14 1.66 29.06 20.92
N GLU A 15 1.74 30.37 20.73
CA GLU A 15 1.01 31.10 19.69
C GLU A 15 1.50 30.72 18.29
N GLN A 16 2.82 30.65 18.07
CA GLN A 16 3.40 30.17 16.81
C GLN A 16 3.07 28.69 16.54
N GLU A 17 3.07 27.83 17.56
CA GLU A 17 2.64 26.44 17.47
C GLU A 17 1.14 26.36 17.13
N GLN A 18 0.30 27.19 17.76
CA GLN A 18 -1.13 27.30 17.46
C GLN A 18 -1.39 27.84 16.05
N GLU A 19 -0.63 28.81 15.56
CA GLU A 19 -0.72 29.31 14.18
C GLU A 19 -0.23 28.29 13.14
N ARG A 20 0.86 27.55 13.42
CA ARG A 20 1.28 26.39 12.61
C ARG A 20 0.22 25.30 12.60
N ILE A 21 -0.47 25.09 13.73
CA ILE A 21 -1.61 24.19 13.83
C ILE A 21 -2.82 24.73 13.03
N ALA A 22 -2.98 26.04 12.90
CA ALA A 22 -4.12 26.68 12.25
C ALA A 22 -4.06 26.74 10.71
N ALA A 23 -3.27 25.90 10.03
CA ALA A 23 -3.33 25.76 8.56
C ALA A 23 -4.69 25.20 8.10
N LYS A 24 -5.66 26.10 7.95
CA LYS A 24 -7.04 25.84 7.51
C LYS A 24 -7.05 25.16 6.14
N ALA A 25 -7.96 24.20 5.96
CA ALA A 25 -8.14 23.52 4.68
C ALA A 25 -8.40 24.52 3.54
N ALA A 26 -7.83 24.24 2.35
CA ALA A 26 -7.95 25.14 1.20
C ALA A 26 -9.42 25.40 0.81
N ASN A 27 -9.79 26.67 0.72
CA ASN A 27 -11.11 27.12 0.27
C ASN A 27 -11.18 27.07 -1.26
N LEU A 28 -11.43 25.89 -1.80
CA LEU A 28 -11.56 25.64 -3.23
C LEU A 28 -13.03 25.59 -3.63
N ASN A 29 -13.34 25.95 -4.88
CA ASN A 29 -14.69 25.84 -5.43
C ASN A 29 -15.01 24.37 -5.77
N TYR A 30 -15.63 23.65 -4.83
CA TYR A 30 -15.94 22.23 -4.95
C TYR A 30 -17.26 21.99 -5.71
N SER A 31 -17.22 21.22 -6.79
CA SER A 31 -18.43 20.72 -7.46
C SER A 31 -19.00 19.50 -6.74
N ARG A 32 -20.33 19.41 -6.69
CA ARG A 32 -21.09 18.28 -6.14
C ARG A 32 -21.91 17.53 -7.20
N ASP A 33 -21.68 17.85 -8.47
CA ASP A 33 -22.44 17.26 -9.58
C ASP A 33 -22.06 15.78 -9.72
N ASP A 34 -23.05 14.93 -9.98
CA ASP A 34 -22.87 13.49 -10.19
C ASP A 34 -22.18 12.79 -8.99
N GLU A 35 -22.49 13.17 -7.74
CA GLU A 35 -21.97 12.49 -6.53
C GLU A 35 -22.74 11.21 -6.14
N ALA A 36 -23.88 10.94 -6.79
CA ALA A 36 -24.69 9.77 -6.48
C ALA A 36 -23.92 8.46 -6.71
N PRO A 37 -24.02 7.48 -5.78
CA PRO A 37 -23.34 6.20 -5.92
C PRO A 37 -23.93 5.37 -7.07
N VAL A 38 -23.06 4.67 -7.78
CA VAL A 38 -23.41 3.71 -8.83
C VAL A 38 -23.32 2.31 -8.24
N PRO A 39 -24.45 1.63 -7.99
CA PRO A 39 -24.44 0.29 -7.40
C PRO A 39 -23.94 -0.74 -8.43
N PHE A 40 -23.37 -1.83 -7.92
CA PHE A 40 -23.05 -3.02 -8.70
C PHE A 40 -23.68 -4.26 -8.04
N LYS A 41 -23.93 -5.30 -8.83
CA LYS A 41 -24.45 -6.57 -8.32
C LYS A 41 -23.31 -7.37 -7.69
N LEU A 42 -23.59 -8.12 -6.62
CA LEU A 42 -22.57 -8.90 -5.90
C LEU A 42 -21.95 -10.01 -6.76
N ASP A 43 -22.70 -10.58 -7.71
CA ASP A 43 -22.20 -11.57 -8.66
C ASP A 43 -21.10 -11.01 -9.60
N ALA A 44 -21.05 -9.69 -9.77
CA ALA A 44 -19.99 -9.03 -10.53
C ALA A 44 -18.61 -9.14 -9.84
N LEU A 45 -18.56 -9.51 -8.54
CA LEU A 45 -17.31 -9.78 -7.83
C LEU A 45 -16.69 -11.13 -8.20
N ALA A 46 -17.41 -12.02 -8.90
CA ALA A 46 -16.83 -13.23 -9.48
C ALA A 46 -16.01 -12.95 -10.76
N LYS A 47 -15.94 -11.70 -11.22
CA LYS A 47 -15.19 -11.27 -12.40
C LYS A 47 -14.07 -10.30 -11.99
N PRO A 48 -12.92 -10.25 -12.69
CA PRO A 48 -11.85 -9.29 -12.39
C PRO A 48 -12.32 -7.82 -12.28
N PRO A 49 -11.57 -6.97 -11.55
CA PRO A 49 -11.85 -5.54 -11.46
C PRO A 49 -11.97 -4.89 -12.84
N SER A 50 -13.11 -4.24 -13.08
CA SER A 50 -13.38 -3.53 -14.32
C SER A 50 -14.44 -2.46 -14.10
N LEU A 51 -14.18 -1.26 -14.63
CA LEU A 51 -15.06 -0.10 -14.48
C LEU A 51 -16.46 -0.40 -15.04
N SER A 52 -16.55 -1.10 -16.16
CA SER A 52 -17.83 -1.43 -16.81
C SER A 52 -18.61 -2.56 -16.14
N ASN A 53 -17.92 -3.47 -15.46
CA ASN A 53 -18.57 -4.65 -14.86
C ASN A 53 -18.96 -4.42 -13.39
N ASN A 54 -18.00 -4.00 -12.57
CA ASN A 54 -18.14 -3.90 -11.12
C ASN A 54 -17.72 -2.53 -10.57
N GLY A 55 -17.40 -1.57 -11.45
CA GLY A 55 -17.11 -0.19 -11.05
C GLY A 55 -15.73 0.01 -10.41
N PHE A 56 -14.84 -0.97 -10.50
CA PHE A 56 -13.47 -0.86 -9.98
C PHE A 56 -12.48 -0.57 -11.10
N TYR A 57 -11.51 0.30 -10.84
CA TYR A 57 -10.50 0.68 -11.80
C TYR A 57 -9.09 0.70 -11.18
N PRO A 58 -8.01 0.60 -11.97
CA PRO A 58 -6.64 0.70 -11.48
C PRO A 58 -6.42 1.96 -10.64
N LEU A 59 -5.74 1.82 -9.49
CA LEU A 59 -5.42 2.98 -8.65
C LEU A 59 -4.56 4.01 -9.42
N SER A 60 -3.72 3.55 -10.35
CA SER A 60 -2.90 4.42 -11.23
C SER A 60 -3.73 5.36 -12.11
N ASP A 61 -5.01 5.05 -12.38
CA ASP A 61 -5.89 5.92 -13.18
C ASP A 61 -6.56 7.01 -12.31
N PHE A 62 -6.35 6.99 -10.99
CA PHE A 62 -6.90 8.00 -10.08
C PHE A 62 -6.19 9.34 -10.25
N LYS A 63 -6.96 10.36 -10.63
CA LYS A 63 -6.48 11.72 -10.89
C LYS A 63 -7.42 12.74 -10.27
N VAL A 64 -6.84 13.82 -9.74
CA VAL A 64 -7.61 14.93 -9.17
C VAL A 64 -7.18 16.28 -9.74
N LYS A 65 -8.09 17.27 -9.70
CA LYS A 65 -7.77 18.61 -10.18
C LYS A 65 -6.57 19.22 -9.45
N GLY A 66 -5.66 19.78 -10.26
CA GLY A 66 -4.47 20.55 -9.88
C GLY A 66 -3.27 19.70 -9.45
N GLN A 67 -3.29 18.40 -9.75
CA GLN A 67 -2.14 17.52 -9.62
C GLN A 67 -1.22 17.79 -10.83
N GLY A 68 -0.07 18.44 -10.64
CA GLY A 68 0.93 18.66 -11.72
C GLY A 68 1.33 20.12 -11.99
N PHE A 69 2.59 20.30 -12.42
CA PHE A 69 3.16 21.54 -12.94
C PHE A 69 2.78 21.78 -14.42
N PHE A 70 3.02 23.01 -14.87
CA PHE A 70 2.79 23.68 -16.16
C PHE A 70 3.04 22.94 -17.51
N ASN A 71 3.21 21.62 -17.58
CA ASN A 71 3.38 20.90 -18.84
C ASN A 71 2.33 19.78 -19.04
N LYS A 72 1.78 19.75 -20.25
CA LYS A 72 0.59 19.02 -20.73
C LYS A 72 0.66 17.48 -20.70
N THR A 73 1.67 16.89 -20.09
CA THR A 73 1.78 15.44 -19.86
C THR A 73 1.73 15.21 -18.36
N GLU A 74 0.51 15.00 -17.86
CA GLU A 74 0.27 14.67 -16.45
C GLU A 74 1.01 13.36 -16.12
N PRO A 75 1.85 13.32 -15.08
CA PRO A 75 2.54 12.11 -14.68
C PRO A 75 1.51 11.13 -14.10
N GLU A 76 1.23 10.05 -14.82
CA GLU A 76 0.48 8.92 -14.28
C GLU A 76 1.32 8.26 -13.21
N LEU A 77 0.86 8.34 -11.96
CA LEU A 77 1.55 7.72 -10.86
C LEU A 77 1.27 6.22 -10.91
N SER A 78 2.33 5.44 -11.12
CA SER A 78 2.27 3.99 -11.17
C SER A 78 2.16 3.43 -9.76
N PHE A 79 1.08 2.70 -9.50
CA PHE A 79 0.92 1.88 -8.30
C PHE A 79 1.00 0.38 -8.68
N PRO A 80 1.23 -0.52 -7.70
CA PRO A 80 1.20 -1.96 -7.95
C PRO A 80 -0.10 -2.38 -8.65
N ARG A 81 0.00 -3.28 -9.63
CA ARG A 81 -1.11 -3.66 -10.53
C ARG A 81 -2.34 -4.21 -9.81
N TYR A 82 -2.16 -4.79 -8.63
CA TYR A 82 -3.24 -5.32 -7.81
C TYR A 82 -4.01 -4.23 -7.04
N MET A 83 -3.54 -2.99 -7.03
CA MET A 83 -4.23 -1.86 -6.41
C MET A 83 -5.37 -1.35 -7.29
N LYS A 84 -6.53 -1.17 -6.67
CA LYS A 84 -7.79 -0.74 -7.30
C LYS A 84 -8.47 0.32 -6.46
N MET A 85 -9.41 1.02 -7.08
CA MET A 85 -10.33 1.92 -6.41
C MET A 85 -11.74 1.78 -6.97
N SER A 86 -12.74 1.89 -6.11
CA SER A 86 -14.14 1.99 -6.54
C SER A 86 -14.41 3.36 -7.17
N GLN A 87 -15.17 3.38 -8.27
CA GLN A 87 -15.72 4.60 -8.87
C GLN A 87 -16.59 5.43 -7.91
N ASN A 88 -17.14 4.79 -6.86
CA ASN A 88 -17.91 5.48 -5.84
C ASN A 88 -17.03 6.20 -4.82
N HIS A 89 -15.75 5.84 -4.72
CA HIS A 89 -14.77 6.59 -3.95
C HIS A 89 -14.39 7.88 -4.68
N TYR A 90 -14.03 7.77 -5.95
CA TYR A 90 -13.86 8.88 -6.88
C TYR A 90 -14.17 8.44 -8.31
N LYS A 91 -14.98 9.19 -9.08
CA LYS A 91 -15.35 8.79 -10.44
C LYS A 91 -14.23 9.17 -11.42
N PRO A 92 -13.71 8.24 -12.24
CA PRO A 92 -12.74 8.56 -13.29
C PRO A 92 -13.23 9.66 -14.25
N ALA A 93 -14.53 9.68 -14.54
CA ALA A 93 -15.17 10.66 -15.41
C ALA A 93 -15.07 12.12 -14.91
N TRP A 94 -14.84 12.34 -13.62
CA TRP A 94 -14.64 13.69 -13.08
C TRP A 94 -13.32 14.31 -13.55
N GLY A 95 -12.29 13.48 -13.76
CA GLY A 95 -10.96 13.90 -14.18
C GLY A 95 -10.44 15.09 -13.37
N THR A 96 -9.86 16.06 -14.08
CA THR A 96 -9.22 17.25 -13.48
C THR A 96 -10.02 18.55 -13.67
N LYS A 97 -11.30 18.46 -14.10
CA LYS A 97 -12.10 19.64 -14.50
C LYS A 97 -12.50 20.54 -13.33
N HIS A 98 -13.02 19.94 -12.26
CA HIS A 98 -13.52 20.64 -11.08
C HIS A 98 -12.82 20.13 -9.82
N TYR A 99 -12.65 21.01 -8.83
CA TYR A 99 -12.21 20.55 -7.52
C TYR A 99 -13.34 19.72 -6.91
N ARG A 100 -12.99 18.60 -6.29
CA ARG A 100 -13.94 17.70 -5.63
C ARG A 100 -13.37 17.27 -4.30
N ARG A 101 -14.24 17.14 -3.31
CA ARG A 101 -13.82 16.73 -1.97
C ARG A 101 -13.47 15.24 -2.01
N LEU A 102 -12.30 14.89 -1.48
CA LEU A 102 -11.92 13.48 -1.37
C LEU A 102 -12.45 12.88 -0.06
N LYS A 103 -13.08 11.71 -0.19
CA LYS A 103 -13.47 10.84 0.93
C LYS A 103 -12.24 10.16 1.51
N ASN A 104 -12.17 9.99 2.82
CA ASN A 104 -11.08 9.24 3.45
C ASN A 104 -11.10 7.77 3.00
N VAL A 105 -9.92 7.18 2.82
CA VAL A 105 -9.80 5.73 2.63
C VAL A 105 -9.80 5.10 4.01
N ILE A 106 -10.96 4.59 4.43
CA ILE A 106 -11.16 4.00 5.77
C ILE A 106 -11.18 2.48 5.69
N VAL A 107 -11.82 1.95 4.65
CA VAL A 107 -11.96 0.52 4.42
C VAL A 107 -11.42 0.20 3.04
N TYR A 108 -10.66 -0.88 2.94
CA TYR A 108 -10.33 -1.50 1.67
C TYR A 108 -10.79 -2.95 1.65
N MET A 109 -11.05 -3.44 0.45
CA MET A 109 -11.48 -4.79 0.17
C MET A 109 -10.31 -5.56 -0.43
N GLU A 110 -9.92 -6.66 0.21
CA GLU A 110 -9.13 -7.71 -0.41
C GLU A 110 -10.07 -8.61 -1.21
N TRP A 111 -9.69 -8.92 -2.44
CA TRP A 111 -10.58 -9.53 -3.40
C TRP A 111 -9.86 -10.47 -4.35
N VAL A 112 -10.32 -11.71 -4.40
CA VAL A 112 -9.94 -12.70 -5.42
C VAL A 112 -11.22 -13.15 -6.14
N PRO A 113 -11.42 -12.80 -7.42
CA PRO A 113 -12.61 -13.20 -8.16
C PRO A 113 -12.79 -14.72 -8.24
N ASN A 114 -11.69 -15.46 -8.40
CA ASN A 114 -11.66 -16.91 -8.48
C ASN A 114 -10.36 -17.46 -7.88
N LEU A 115 -10.45 -18.14 -6.75
CA LEU A 115 -9.31 -18.76 -6.05
C LEU A 115 -8.50 -19.71 -6.94
N ALA A 116 -9.15 -20.41 -7.88
CA ALA A 116 -8.46 -21.32 -8.80
C ALA A 116 -7.59 -20.60 -9.84
N SER A 117 -7.76 -19.29 -10.02
CA SER A 117 -6.95 -18.47 -10.94
C SER A 117 -5.76 -17.79 -10.27
N VAL A 118 -5.60 -17.94 -8.95
CA VAL A 118 -4.47 -17.34 -8.24
C VAL A 118 -3.18 -18.05 -8.63
N GLN A 119 -2.20 -17.28 -9.06
CA GLN A 119 -0.88 -17.78 -9.46
C GLN A 119 0.19 -16.95 -8.77
N GLN A 120 1.33 -17.58 -8.46
CA GLN A 120 2.50 -16.81 -8.02
C GLN A 120 2.97 -15.93 -9.18
N HIS A 121 3.16 -14.65 -8.88
CA HIS A 121 3.64 -13.66 -9.80
C HIS A 121 5.13 -13.90 -10.06
N GLN A 122 5.51 -13.91 -11.34
CA GLN A 122 6.90 -13.87 -11.76
C GLN A 122 7.15 -12.50 -12.38
N GLU A 123 7.82 -11.62 -11.62
CA GLU A 123 8.23 -10.32 -12.16
C GLU A 123 9.56 -10.48 -12.91
N VAL A 124 9.78 -9.66 -13.94
CA VAL A 124 11.07 -9.60 -14.65
C VAL A 124 12.06 -8.95 -13.69
N GLY A 125 13.13 -9.66 -13.34
CA GLY A 125 14.04 -9.20 -12.30
C GLY A 125 14.71 -7.87 -12.63
N ILE A 126 15.00 -7.08 -11.60
CA ILE A 126 15.82 -5.88 -11.71
C ILE A 126 17.27 -6.31 -11.53
N GLU A 127 18.11 -6.13 -12.55
CA GLU A 127 19.55 -6.39 -12.45
C GLU A 127 20.17 -5.43 -11.43
N LEU A 128 20.85 -5.98 -10.42
CA LEU A 128 21.52 -5.15 -9.41
C LEU A 128 22.72 -4.43 -10.04
N THR A 129 22.92 -3.16 -9.70
CA THR A 129 24.13 -2.45 -10.11
C THR A 129 25.34 -3.02 -9.39
N GLU A 130 26.54 -2.95 -9.99
CA GLU A 130 27.78 -3.48 -9.38
C GLU A 130 28.02 -2.94 -7.96
N GLN A 131 27.72 -1.66 -7.72
CA GLN A 131 27.83 -1.05 -6.39
C GLN A 131 26.87 -1.69 -5.38
N LYS A 132 25.65 -2.01 -5.80
CA LYS A 132 24.62 -2.62 -4.93
C LYS A 132 24.90 -4.09 -4.67
N GLU A 133 25.42 -4.80 -5.64
CA GLU A 133 25.92 -6.15 -5.44
C GLU A 133 27.07 -6.17 -4.40
N ALA A 134 27.99 -5.20 -4.45
CA ALA A 134 29.07 -5.09 -3.48
C ALA A 134 28.57 -4.77 -2.05
N GLU A 135 27.60 -3.86 -1.90
CA GLU A 135 26.96 -3.56 -0.61
C GLU A 135 26.25 -4.81 -0.06
N LEU A 136 25.47 -5.50 -0.90
CA LEU A 136 24.78 -6.73 -0.53
C LEU A 136 25.76 -7.83 -0.11
N ARG A 137 26.90 -7.95 -0.81
CA ARG A 137 27.94 -8.92 -0.49
C ARG A 137 28.58 -8.63 0.87
N ALA A 138 28.90 -7.37 1.15
CA ALA A 138 29.46 -6.99 2.45
C ALA A 138 28.50 -7.30 3.62
N ALA A 139 27.20 -7.14 3.40
CA ALA A 139 26.19 -7.48 4.40
C ALA A 139 26.01 -9.00 4.56
N PHE A 140 26.06 -9.75 3.46
CA PHE A 140 26.05 -11.21 3.49
C PHE A 140 27.22 -11.74 4.31
N ASP A 141 28.43 -11.26 4.02
CA ASP A 141 29.65 -11.67 4.72
C ASP A 141 29.65 -11.28 6.22
N LEU A 142 28.86 -10.26 6.62
CA LEU A 142 28.67 -9.88 8.03
C LEU A 142 27.71 -10.83 8.77
N LEU A 143 26.74 -11.40 8.06
CA LEU A 143 25.72 -12.30 8.59
C LEU A 143 26.17 -13.77 8.59
N ASP A 144 27.06 -14.14 7.67
CA ASP A 144 27.70 -15.45 7.58
C ASP A 144 28.76 -15.60 8.67
N ILE A 145 28.32 -16.02 9.87
CA ILE A 145 29.15 -16.02 11.09
C ILE A 145 30.25 -17.09 11.01
N ASP A 146 29.94 -18.25 10.42
CA ASP A 146 30.91 -19.34 10.28
C ASP A 146 31.73 -19.26 8.98
N SER A 147 31.42 -18.28 8.11
CA SER A 147 32.11 -18.02 6.85
C SER A 147 32.11 -19.24 5.93
N ASP A 148 31.04 -20.04 5.97
CA ASP A 148 30.87 -21.21 5.12
C ASP A 148 30.36 -20.88 3.71
N GLY A 149 30.03 -19.60 3.47
CA GLY A 149 29.56 -19.06 2.20
C GLY A 149 28.05 -19.19 2.00
N ALA A 150 27.29 -19.59 3.01
CA ALA A 150 25.85 -19.78 2.93
C ALA A 150 25.14 -19.46 4.26
N LEU A 151 24.01 -18.73 4.19
CA LEU A 151 23.25 -18.40 5.38
C LEU A 151 22.33 -19.55 5.78
N THR A 152 22.46 -20.00 7.02
CA THR A 152 21.56 -20.99 7.61
C THR A 152 20.27 -20.35 8.14
N THR A 153 19.27 -21.17 8.45
CA THR A 153 18.02 -20.69 9.08
C THR A 153 18.23 -19.92 10.41
N SER A 154 19.36 -20.11 11.09
CA SER A 154 19.75 -19.36 12.29
C SER A 154 20.28 -17.95 12.00
N GLU A 155 20.89 -17.73 10.84
CA GLU A 155 21.49 -16.45 10.42
C GLU A 155 20.54 -15.62 9.56
N LEU A 156 19.58 -16.30 8.92
CA LEU A 156 18.53 -15.70 8.12
C LEU A 156 17.74 -14.56 8.81
N PRO A 157 17.43 -14.60 10.13
CA PRO A 157 16.70 -13.50 10.78
C PRO A 157 17.38 -12.14 10.65
N GLY A 158 18.72 -12.10 10.65
CA GLY A 158 19.46 -10.85 10.46
C GLY A 158 19.28 -10.28 9.05
N LEU A 159 19.31 -11.16 8.03
CA LEU A 159 19.02 -10.79 6.65
C LEU A 159 17.58 -10.31 6.48
N LEU A 160 16.61 -11.03 7.06
CA LEU A 160 15.20 -10.67 6.97
C LEU A 160 14.93 -9.32 7.64
N ALA A 161 15.56 -9.04 8.78
CA ALA A 161 15.48 -7.75 9.43
C ALA A 161 16.03 -6.63 8.52
N ALA A 162 17.18 -6.85 7.87
CA ALA A 162 17.74 -5.91 6.89
C ALA A 162 16.81 -5.69 5.67
N MET A 163 16.04 -6.71 5.28
CA MET A 163 15.10 -6.66 4.15
C MET A 163 13.68 -6.18 4.54
N ASP A 164 13.46 -5.78 5.81
CA ASP A 164 12.15 -5.45 6.39
C ASP A 164 11.10 -6.59 6.31
N ILE A 165 11.57 -7.82 6.35
CA ILE A 165 10.71 -9.00 6.37
C ILE A 165 10.58 -9.48 7.81
N GLU A 166 9.34 -9.74 8.24
CA GLU A 166 9.12 -10.30 9.57
C GLU A 166 9.79 -11.67 9.72
N ALA A 167 10.47 -11.87 10.84
CA ALA A 167 11.11 -13.14 11.17
C ALA A 167 10.12 -14.34 11.18
N SER A 168 8.82 -14.09 11.40
CA SER A 168 7.76 -15.09 11.29
C SER A 168 7.69 -15.74 9.90
N MET A 169 8.13 -15.01 8.86
CA MET A 169 8.16 -15.46 7.46
C MET A 169 9.45 -16.18 7.10
N ALA A 170 10.41 -16.33 8.02
CA ALA A 170 11.75 -16.86 7.73
C ALA A 170 11.73 -18.20 7.00
N LYS A 171 10.93 -19.16 7.49
CA LYS A 171 10.80 -20.49 6.87
C LYS A 171 10.25 -20.43 5.45
N GLN A 172 9.36 -19.48 5.19
CA GLN A 172 8.71 -19.33 3.90
C GLN A 172 9.66 -18.66 2.92
N VAL A 173 10.32 -17.58 3.34
CA VAL A 173 11.36 -16.90 2.56
C VAL A 173 12.50 -17.86 2.23
N MET A 174 12.95 -18.65 3.21
CA MET A 174 13.92 -19.74 3.01
C MET A 174 13.47 -20.65 1.87
N SER A 175 12.27 -21.21 1.94
CA SER A 175 11.72 -22.09 0.90
C SER A 175 11.53 -21.42 -0.47
N ALA A 176 11.48 -20.09 -0.54
CA ALA A 176 11.39 -19.35 -1.80
C ALA A 176 12.76 -19.08 -2.44
N MET A 177 13.80 -19.03 -1.61
CA MET A 177 15.16 -18.64 -1.98
C MET A 177 16.07 -19.86 -2.19
N ASP A 178 15.92 -20.87 -1.34
CA ASP A 178 16.61 -22.17 -1.41
C ASP A 178 16.09 -22.95 -2.63
N THR A 179 16.89 -22.93 -3.70
CA THR A 179 16.51 -23.53 -4.99
C THR A 179 16.98 -24.96 -5.16
N ASP A 180 18.05 -25.35 -4.46
CA ASP A 180 18.64 -26.69 -4.54
C ASP A 180 18.18 -27.63 -3.39
N GLY A 181 17.52 -27.08 -2.38
CA GLY A 181 16.90 -27.79 -1.26
C GLY A 181 17.87 -28.19 -0.16
N ASP A 182 19.04 -27.55 -0.07
CA ASP A 182 20.07 -27.87 0.91
C ASP A 182 19.85 -27.21 2.30
N ALA A 183 18.78 -26.43 2.45
CA ALA A 183 18.43 -25.66 3.64
C ALA A 183 19.49 -24.62 4.05
N LYS A 184 20.24 -24.10 3.07
CA LYS A 184 21.10 -22.92 3.17
C LYS A 184 20.73 -21.92 2.07
N ILE A 185 21.18 -20.67 2.20
CA ILE A 185 21.03 -19.65 1.15
C ILE A 185 22.41 -19.14 0.77
N THR A 186 22.84 -19.48 -0.45
CA THR A 186 24.08 -18.95 -1.01
C THR A 186 23.92 -17.48 -1.43
N PHE A 187 25.04 -16.76 -1.61
CA PHE A 187 24.99 -15.39 -2.12
C PHE A 187 24.29 -15.28 -3.48
N ASP A 188 24.50 -16.26 -4.37
CA ASP A 188 23.89 -16.28 -5.70
C ASP A 188 22.36 -16.49 -5.64
N GLU A 189 21.88 -17.31 -4.70
CA GLU A 189 20.45 -17.47 -4.44
C GLU A 189 19.83 -16.23 -3.82
N LEU A 190 20.53 -15.58 -2.89
CA LEU A 190 20.13 -14.28 -2.33
C LEU A 190 20.03 -13.22 -3.43
N LYS A 191 21.06 -13.11 -4.26
CA LYS A 191 21.09 -12.18 -5.40
C LYS A 191 19.91 -12.44 -6.33
N THR A 192 19.74 -13.69 -6.76
CA THR A 192 18.65 -14.09 -7.65
C THR A 192 17.28 -13.79 -7.03
N ALA A 193 17.10 -14.09 -5.74
CA ALA A 193 15.86 -13.81 -5.03
C ALA A 193 15.56 -12.31 -4.92
N LEU A 194 16.59 -11.48 -4.71
CA LEU A 194 16.49 -10.03 -4.66
C LEU A 194 16.12 -9.45 -6.03
N GLU A 195 16.82 -9.86 -7.08
CA GLU A 195 16.56 -9.42 -8.45
C GLU A 195 15.14 -9.79 -8.88
N THR A 196 14.74 -11.04 -8.63
CA THR A 196 13.41 -11.56 -9.03
C THR A 196 12.29 -11.23 -8.06
N GLN A 197 12.61 -10.63 -6.91
CA GLN A 197 11.66 -10.33 -5.83
C GLN A 197 10.82 -11.53 -5.34
N LYS A 198 11.31 -12.76 -5.56
CA LYS A 198 10.59 -14.01 -5.24
C LYS A 198 10.18 -14.13 -3.78
N TYR A 199 10.96 -13.55 -2.88
CA TYR A 199 10.71 -13.58 -1.44
C TYR A 199 9.43 -12.82 -1.02
N TYR A 200 8.90 -11.91 -1.85
CA TYR A 200 7.59 -11.28 -1.60
C TYR A 200 6.40 -12.16 -1.95
N MET A 201 6.62 -13.22 -2.74
CA MET A 201 5.60 -14.21 -3.14
C MET A 201 4.28 -13.58 -3.62
N LEU A 202 4.41 -12.52 -4.42
CA LEU A 202 3.27 -11.78 -4.94
C LEU A 202 2.33 -12.74 -5.71
N GLN A 203 1.03 -12.48 -5.65
CA GLN A 203 0.03 -13.29 -6.34
C GLN A 203 -0.69 -12.48 -7.42
N ASP A 204 -0.78 -13.04 -8.62
CA ASP A 204 -1.67 -12.58 -9.68
C ASP A 204 -3.09 -13.10 -9.44
N GLY A 205 -4.09 -12.30 -9.79
CA GLY A 205 -5.51 -12.61 -9.54
C GLY A 205 -6.04 -12.21 -8.16
N ARG A 206 -5.16 -11.67 -7.28
CA ARG A 206 -5.53 -11.00 -6.03
C ARG A 206 -5.50 -9.48 -6.21
N TYR A 207 -6.51 -8.81 -5.68
CA TYR A 207 -6.68 -7.36 -5.80
C TYR A 207 -7.01 -6.74 -4.45
N PHE A 208 -6.67 -5.47 -4.31
CA PHE A 208 -6.97 -4.66 -3.13
C PHE A 208 -7.63 -3.37 -3.60
N ALA A 209 -8.84 -3.10 -3.12
CA ALA A 209 -9.67 -2.00 -3.60
C ALA A 209 -10.10 -1.05 -2.49
N ALA A 210 -9.82 0.25 -2.63
CA ALA A 210 -10.44 1.25 -1.77
C ALA A 210 -11.95 1.32 -2.06
N VAL A 211 -12.76 1.18 -1.02
CA VAL A 211 -14.23 1.22 -1.08
C VAL A 211 -14.77 2.35 -0.21
N THR A 212 -15.99 2.79 -0.50
CA THR A 212 -16.69 3.72 0.39
C THR A 212 -17.25 3.00 1.62
N LEU A 213 -17.56 3.74 2.69
CA LEU A 213 -18.23 3.17 3.87
C LEU A 213 -19.59 2.54 3.53
N ALA A 214 -20.33 3.11 2.57
CA ALA A 214 -21.60 2.56 2.12
C ALA A 214 -21.44 1.21 1.44
N GLU A 215 -20.45 1.07 0.54
CA GLU A 215 -20.11 -0.21 -0.09
C GLU A 215 -19.60 -1.22 0.94
N ALA A 216 -18.72 -0.80 1.85
CA ALA A 216 -18.20 -1.65 2.91
C ALA A 216 -19.32 -2.18 3.81
N ALA A 217 -20.30 -1.35 4.18
CA ALA A 217 -21.45 -1.76 4.97
C ALA A 217 -22.34 -2.77 4.22
N ALA A 218 -22.56 -2.56 2.92
CA ALA A 218 -23.32 -3.48 2.08
C ALA A 218 -22.61 -4.84 1.91
N LEU A 219 -21.30 -4.81 1.62
CA LEU A 219 -20.48 -6.02 1.52
C LEU A 219 -20.43 -6.77 2.84
N ARG A 220 -20.20 -6.07 3.96
CA ARG A 220 -20.21 -6.66 5.29
C ARG A 220 -21.55 -7.32 5.61
N SER A 221 -22.65 -6.64 5.30
CA SER A 221 -23.99 -7.22 5.47
C SER A 221 -24.11 -8.52 4.67
N ALA A 222 -23.67 -8.52 3.41
CA ALA A 222 -23.70 -9.71 2.55
C ALA A 222 -22.81 -10.86 3.08
N LEU A 223 -21.65 -10.57 3.66
CA LEU A 223 -20.76 -11.56 4.28
C LEU A 223 -21.41 -12.23 5.51
N HIS A 224 -22.26 -11.52 6.24
CA HIS A 224 -22.94 -12.05 7.43
C HIS A 224 -24.30 -12.70 7.14
N VAL A 225 -24.84 -12.62 5.92
CA VAL A 225 -26.15 -13.21 5.58
C VAL A 225 -26.17 -14.70 5.91
N THR A 226 -25.15 -15.45 5.51
CA THR A 226 -25.11 -16.91 5.74
C THR A 226 -25.02 -17.28 7.22
N ALA A 227 -24.26 -16.53 8.00
CA ALA A 227 -24.19 -16.73 9.45
C ALA A 227 -25.52 -16.44 10.15
N ALA A 228 -26.32 -15.50 9.63
CA ALA A 228 -27.59 -15.09 10.23
C ALA A 228 -28.81 -15.90 9.76
N THR A 229 -28.84 -16.34 8.50
CA THR A 229 -30.03 -16.95 7.89
C THR A 229 -29.82 -18.39 7.42
N GLY A 230 -28.58 -18.89 7.42
CA GLY A 230 -28.22 -20.17 6.82
C GLY A 230 -28.30 -20.20 5.29
N GLN A 231 -28.66 -19.09 4.64
CA GLN A 231 -28.69 -18.98 3.19
C GLN A 231 -27.33 -18.54 2.64
N GLU A 232 -26.82 -19.26 1.65
CA GLU A 232 -25.60 -18.86 0.97
C GLU A 232 -25.86 -17.65 0.04
N SER A 233 -24.95 -16.67 0.09
CA SER A 233 -24.82 -15.58 -0.88
C SER A 233 -23.86 -16.00 -2.00
N VAL A 234 -23.91 -15.32 -3.15
CA VAL A 234 -22.92 -15.48 -4.23
C VAL A 234 -21.48 -15.29 -3.72
N LEU A 235 -21.30 -14.47 -2.69
CA LEU A 235 -20.00 -14.29 -2.03
C LEU A 235 -19.58 -15.48 -1.15
N THR A 236 -20.53 -16.25 -0.61
CA THR A 236 -20.25 -17.33 0.34
C THR A 236 -20.31 -18.72 -0.29
N SER A 237 -20.97 -18.87 -1.45
CA SER A 237 -21.09 -20.15 -2.18
C SER A 237 -20.08 -20.31 -3.32
N GLY A 238 -19.28 -19.28 -3.62
CA GLY A 238 -18.39 -19.23 -4.78
C GLY A 238 -16.91 -19.49 -4.47
N SER A 239 -16.10 -19.57 -5.53
CA SER A 239 -14.63 -19.52 -5.44
C SER A 239 -14.10 -18.09 -5.25
N THR A 240 -14.98 -17.11 -5.03
CA THR A 240 -14.62 -15.71 -4.80
C THR A 240 -14.22 -15.49 -3.34
N LEU A 241 -13.06 -14.88 -3.13
CA LEU A 241 -12.62 -14.39 -1.83
C LEU A 241 -12.94 -12.91 -1.74
N VAL A 242 -13.59 -12.50 -0.64
CA VAL A 242 -13.71 -11.10 -0.26
C VAL A 242 -13.39 -11.00 1.23
N ALA A 243 -12.49 -10.09 1.59
CA ALA A 243 -12.23 -9.70 2.96
C ALA A 243 -12.23 -8.17 3.06
N LEU A 244 -12.80 -7.64 4.15
CA LEU A 244 -12.84 -6.21 4.41
C LEU A 244 -11.86 -5.89 5.53
N HIS A 245 -11.07 -4.84 5.32
CA HIS A 245 -10.01 -4.44 6.24
C HIS A 245 -10.14 -2.95 6.57
N ALA A 246 -9.96 -2.61 7.85
CA ALA A 246 -9.79 -1.24 8.31
C ALA A 246 -8.60 -1.19 9.27
N ASN A 247 -7.51 -0.55 8.84
CA ASN A 247 -6.24 -0.57 9.55
C ASN A 247 -5.78 -2.01 9.84
N ASP A 248 -5.52 -2.35 11.09
CA ASP A 248 -5.12 -3.69 11.56
C ASP A 248 -6.31 -4.65 11.78
N VAL A 249 -7.54 -4.21 11.50
CA VAL A 249 -8.75 -4.94 11.89
C VAL A 249 -9.46 -5.50 10.65
N SER A 250 -9.59 -6.82 10.62
CA SER A 250 -10.52 -7.48 9.68
C SER A 250 -11.96 -7.25 10.12
N LEU A 251 -12.80 -6.77 9.20
CA LEU A 251 -14.21 -6.46 9.43
C LEU A 251 -15.16 -7.60 9.03
N GLY A 252 -14.61 -8.65 8.43
CA GLY A 252 -15.34 -9.80 7.92
C GLY A 252 -14.74 -10.31 6.62
N ALA A 253 -14.84 -11.62 6.38
CA ALA A 253 -14.35 -12.26 5.17
C ALA A 253 -15.26 -13.43 4.78
N THR A 254 -15.17 -13.90 3.53
CA THR A 254 -15.86 -15.12 3.09
C THR A 254 -15.29 -16.34 3.83
N ALA A 255 -16.08 -17.41 4.00
CA ALA A 255 -15.61 -18.60 4.73
C ALA A 255 -14.32 -19.21 4.13
N ASN A 256 -14.21 -19.18 2.80
CA ASN A 256 -13.03 -19.63 2.05
C ASN A 256 -11.82 -18.70 2.22
N ALA A 257 -12.03 -17.47 2.71
CA ALA A 257 -10.95 -16.56 3.03
C ALA A 257 -10.10 -17.11 4.17
N ASN A 258 -10.67 -17.64 5.26
CA ASN A 258 -9.84 -18.08 6.39
C ASN A 258 -8.79 -19.15 6.03
N ALA A 259 -9.10 -20.05 5.08
CA ALA A 259 -8.15 -21.04 4.56
C ALA A 259 -7.16 -20.46 3.53
N ALA A 260 -7.62 -19.56 2.66
CA ALA A 260 -6.80 -18.94 1.61
C ALA A 260 -5.98 -17.73 2.09
N THR A 261 -6.39 -17.07 3.17
CA THR A 261 -5.70 -15.99 3.89
C THR A 261 -4.61 -16.57 4.79
N ALA A 262 -4.82 -17.77 5.37
CA ALA A 262 -3.75 -18.54 6.02
C ALA A 262 -2.65 -18.99 5.02
N ALA A 263 -3.01 -19.14 3.74
CA ALA A 263 -2.09 -19.37 2.62
C ALA A 263 -1.68 -18.08 1.89
N SER A 264 -2.19 -16.92 2.31
CA SER A 264 -1.89 -15.61 1.72
C SER A 264 -0.71 -15.03 2.47
N PHE A 265 0.41 -14.88 1.77
CA PHE A 265 1.55 -14.16 2.32
C PHE A 265 1.14 -12.71 2.57
N PRO A 266 1.31 -12.17 3.80
CA PRO A 266 0.72 -10.89 4.20
C PRO A 266 1.39 -9.67 3.53
N TYR A 267 2.31 -9.89 2.58
CA TYR A 267 3.05 -8.80 1.96
C TYR A 267 2.17 -7.90 1.09
N GLN A 268 1.38 -8.47 0.15
CA GLN A 268 0.51 -7.67 -0.72
C GLN A 268 -0.55 -6.91 0.07
N ASP A 269 -1.09 -7.52 1.13
CA ASP A 269 -2.06 -6.86 2.02
C ASP A 269 -1.40 -5.71 2.79
N ARG A 270 -0.27 -5.95 3.44
CA ARG A 270 0.49 -4.90 4.15
C ARG A 270 0.88 -3.76 3.18
N MET A 271 1.35 -4.09 1.97
CA MET A 271 1.69 -3.09 0.94
C MET A 271 0.46 -2.31 0.51
N ALA A 272 -0.66 -2.99 0.25
CA ALA A 272 -1.91 -2.34 -0.11
C ALA A 272 -2.38 -1.39 0.97
N ARG A 273 -2.33 -1.79 2.24
CA ARG A 273 -2.64 -0.94 3.38
C ARG A 273 -1.78 0.32 3.41
N GLN A 274 -0.45 0.20 3.33
CA GLN A 274 0.42 1.38 3.38
C GLN A 274 0.18 2.27 2.15
N THR A 275 -0.04 1.68 0.98
CA THR A 275 -0.39 2.42 -0.24
C THR A 275 -1.70 3.19 -0.08
N PHE A 276 -2.74 2.60 0.52
CA PHE A 276 -3.99 3.30 0.78
C PHE A 276 -3.84 4.40 1.83
N ARG A 277 -2.99 4.21 2.85
CA ARG A 277 -2.64 5.28 3.81
C ARG A 277 -1.95 6.46 3.11
N TYR A 278 -1.07 6.17 2.15
CA TYR A 278 -0.43 7.19 1.32
C TYR A 278 -1.44 7.95 0.45
N VAL A 279 -2.36 7.26 -0.23
CA VAL A 279 -3.47 7.88 -1.00
C VAL A 279 -4.44 8.65 -0.11
N ASP A 280 -4.60 8.22 1.14
CA ASP A 280 -5.37 8.93 2.15
C ASP A 280 -4.65 10.17 2.70
N GLY A 281 -3.36 10.34 2.40
CA GLY A 281 -2.56 11.48 2.83
C GLY A 281 -2.06 11.37 4.27
N GLN A 282 -1.88 10.15 4.80
CA GLN A 282 -1.24 9.90 6.10
C GLN A 282 0.26 10.25 6.02
N MET A 283 0.84 10.77 7.10
CA MET A 283 2.24 11.23 7.12
C MET A 283 3.16 10.33 7.95
N ASP A 284 2.59 9.62 8.92
CA ASP A 284 3.34 8.85 9.90
C ASP A 284 3.27 7.36 9.59
N TYR A 285 4.44 6.76 9.42
CA TYR A 285 4.67 5.39 9.00
C TYR A 285 5.76 4.81 9.90
N GLU A 286 5.61 3.54 10.21
CA GLU A 286 6.72 2.75 10.76
C GLU A 286 7.82 2.59 9.70
N PRO A 287 9.09 2.39 10.09
CA PRO A 287 10.20 2.25 9.15
C PRO A 287 9.95 1.20 8.06
N VAL A 288 9.44 0.02 8.44
CA VAL A 288 9.05 -1.05 7.49
C VAL A 288 8.02 -0.55 6.47
N ALA A 289 7.03 0.22 6.92
CA ALA A 289 6.00 0.77 6.05
C ALA A 289 6.54 1.83 5.08
N VAL A 290 7.56 2.60 5.47
CA VAL A 290 8.27 3.53 4.57
C VAL A 290 8.93 2.75 3.44
N ASN A 291 9.65 1.67 3.75
CA ASN A 291 10.34 0.85 2.76
C ASN A 291 9.34 0.14 1.82
N MET A 292 8.21 -0.35 2.34
CA MET A 292 7.11 -0.86 1.50
C MET A 292 6.56 0.21 0.54
N LEU A 293 6.44 1.47 0.99
CA LEU A 293 5.96 2.54 0.12
C LEU A 293 6.98 2.93 -0.95
N LEU A 294 8.27 2.96 -0.60
CA LEU A 294 9.33 3.16 -1.59
C LEU A 294 9.25 2.09 -2.68
N ARG A 295 9.02 0.82 -2.31
CA ARG A 295 8.78 -0.30 -3.25
C ARG A 295 7.56 -0.10 -4.13
N ALA A 296 6.44 0.23 -3.53
CA ALA A 296 5.19 0.45 -4.25
C ALA A 296 5.29 1.61 -5.25
N LEU A 297 6.14 2.60 -4.96
CA LEU A 297 6.23 3.87 -5.71
C LEU A 297 7.54 4.06 -6.48
N GLN A 298 8.45 3.08 -6.48
CA GLN A 298 9.80 3.18 -7.05
C GLN A 298 9.82 3.64 -8.50
N LYS A 299 8.82 3.23 -9.31
CA LYS A 299 8.68 3.60 -10.73
C LYS A 299 8.33 5.08 -10.94
N ASN A 300 8.03 5.82 -9.87
CA ASN A 300 7.61 7.21 -9.93
C ASN A 300 8.74 8.14 -9.49
N ASN A 301 8.93 9.23 -10.22
CA ASN A 301 9.81 10.31 -9.77
C ASN A 301 9.31 10.91 -8.44
N PRO A 302 10.19 11.19 -7.46
CA PRO A 302 9.80 11.79 -6.17
C PRO A 302 9.00 13.10 -6.30
N ILE A 303 9.29 13.92 -7.31
CA ILE A 303 8.52 15.14 -7.60
C ILE A 303 7.04 14.79 -7.83
N TYR A 304 6.77 13.73 -8.59
CA TYR A 304 5.40 13.30 -8.88
C TYR A 304 4.74 12.65 -7.66
N ARG A 305 5.50 11.91 -6.84
CA ARG A 305 5.02 11.41 -5.53
C ARG A 305 4.58 12.58 -4.64
N LYS A 306 5.38 13.63 -4.54
CA LYS A 306 5.07 14.83 -3.75
C LYS A 306 3.83 15.57 -4.26
N GLU A 307 3.74 15.76 -5.57
CA GLU A 307 2.58 16.44 -6.19
C GLU A 307 1.27 15.66 -5.98
N PHE A 308 1.31 14.34 -6.13
CA PHE A 308 0.15 13.49 -5.84
C PHE A 308 -0.26 13.58 -4.37
N PHE A 309 0.71 13.46 -3.45
CA PHE A 309 0.44 13.45 -2.02
C PHE A 309 -0.13 14.79 -1.55
N THR A 310 0.48 15.91 -1.93
CA THR A 310 0.00 17.25 -1.57
C THR A 310 -1.33 17.57 -2.26
N GLY A 311 -1.48 17.18 -3.53
CA GLY A 311 -2.67 17.39 -4.35
C GLY A 311 -3.91 16.64 -3.84
N THR A 312 -3.74 15.42 -3.34
CA THR A 312 -4.83 14.66 -2.71
C THR A 312 -5.14 15.19 -1.32
N ARG A 313 -4.12 15.50 -0.51
CA ARG A 313 -4.31 15.96 0.88
C ARG A 313 -5.04 17.29 0.98
N ARG A 314 -4.78 18.25 0.09
CA ARG A 314 -5.48 19.55 0.07
C ARG A 314 -6.98 19.45 -0.23
N LEU A 315 -7.42 18.36 -0.86
CA LEU A 315 -8.84 18.10 -1.18
C LEU A 315 -9.60 17.47 0.00
N ARG A 316 -8.91 17.18 1.10
CA ARG A 316 -9.48 16.61 2.34
C ARG A 316 -9.69 17.69 3.38
N ARG A 317 -10.59 17.47 4.35
CA ARG A 317 -10.90 18.43 5.44
C ARG A 317 -9.86 18.47 6.55
N ARG A 318 -8.77 17.73 6.41
CA ARG A 318 -7.72 17.64 7.42
C ARG A 318 -6.89 18.91 7.45
N GLN A 319 -6.36 19.18 8.64
CA GLN A 319 -5.34 20.19 8.86
C GLN A 319 -4.11 19.90 7.99
N GLN A 320 -3.59 20.94 7.35
CA GLN A 320 -2.44 20.83 6.47
C GLN A 320 -1.18 21.14 7.28
N SER A 321 -0.59 20.12 7.90
CA SER A 321 0.75 20.22 8.47
C SER A 321 1.81 20.01 7.40
N GLU A 322 3.00 20.53 7.64
CA GLU A 322 4.18 20.29 6.81
C GLU A 322 4.53 18.80 6.83
N TRP A 323 4.79 18.20 5.68
CA TRP A 323 5.09 16.77 5.58
C TRP A 323 6.57 16.47 5.85
N GLN A 324 7.43 17.49 5.78
CA GLN A 324 8.90 17.38 5.89
C GLN A 324 9.36 16.87 7.27
N THR A 325 8.56 17.11 8.31
CA THR A 325 8.85 16.67 9.68
C THR A 325 8.35 15.26 9.98
N HIS A 326 7.72 14.59 9.01
CA HIS A 326 7.13 13.27 9.20
C HIS A 326 7.84 12.21 8.35
N SER A 327 7.68 10.94 8.73
CA SER A 327 8.29 9.80 8.04
C SER A 327 7.99 9.71 6.53
N VAL A 328 6.82 10.21 6.08
CA VAL A 328 6.47 10.27 4.66
C VAL A 328 7.47 11.09 3.83
N ALA A 329 8.21 12.01 4.45
CA ALA A 329 9.23 12.81 3.79
C ALA A 329 10.27 11.95 3.06
N GLN A 330 10.60 10.77 3.61
CA GLN A 330 11.49 9.81 2.97
C GLN A 330 10.88 9.30 1.66
N VAL A 331 9.62 8.82 1.70
CA VAL A 331 8.88 8.35 0.51
C VAL A 331 8.80 9.41 -0.60
N LEU A 332 8.66 10.68 -0.20
CA LEU A 332 8.47 11.82 -1.11
C LEU A 332 9.77 12.41 -1.67
N SER A 333 10.92 12.13 -1.05
CA SER A 333 12.20 12.77 -1.40
C SER A 333 13.24 11.79 -1.93
N VAL A 334 13.16 10.52 -1.53
CA VAL A 334 14.12 9.49 -1.89
C VAL A 334 13.86 8.98 -3.31
N ILE A 335 14.88 9.04 -4.17
CA ILE A 335 14.79 8.66 -5.59
C ILE A 335 14.67 7.14 -5.74
N ASP A 336 15.53 6.39 -5.05
CA ASP A 336 15.61 4.93 -5.14
C ASP A 336 15.40 4.27 -3.77
N GLU A 337 14.84 3.07 -3.78
CA GLU A 337 15.09 2.16 -2.65
C GLU A 337 16.61 2.06 -2.46
N MET A 338 17.07 2.26 -1.23
CA MET A 338 18.27 1.69 -0.62
C MET A 338 18.77 2.65 0.46
N PRO A 339 18.24 2.47 1.67
CA PRO A 339 19.11 2.01 2.73
C PRO A 339 18.62 0.64 3.20
N LEU A 340 18.80 -0.41 2.37
CA LEU A 340 18.62 -1.79 2.86
C LEU A 340 19.74 -2.20 3.83
N LEU A 341 20.78 -1.36 4.02
CA LEU A 341 22.00 -1.69 4.75
C LEU A 341 22.63 -0.48 5.49
N GLN A 342 21.85 0.26 6.27
CA GLN A 342 22.41 1.23 7.23
C GLN A 342 22.03 0.89 8.66
#